data_AF-A0A4Q6JH88-F1
#
_entry.id   AF-A0A4Q6JH88-F1
#
_cell.length_a   1.000
_cell.length_b   1.000
_cell.length_c   1.000
_cell.angle_alpha   90.00
_cell.angle_beta   90.00
_cell.angle_gamma   90.00
#
_symmetry.space_group_name_H-M   'P 1'
#
loop_
_entity.id
_entity.type
_entity.pdbx_description
1 polymer ?
#
loop_
_entity_poly.entity_id
_entity_poly.type
_entity_poly.pdbx_seq_one_letter_code
_entity_poly.pdbx_strand_id
1 'polypeptide(L)'
;MPGSHNKAQLPANPTLKEINWYKKQINWGELPPFYHMVASSVSESEGILDHGFDNAVKRLIDPRNWNLDLLGGHVTEMGEIVCEQKPRIALHQSFTDRGFELWAYPYAKDVTVDQFIKDNRFMEFKVWDPHSMKNLIRFNQLHKFIGFYFERGDKADKALILHAHKVAHKIITFLQRELNVVKLDGVTIKDFYQLCEKDSRACSDEIDIAKVMLGEQINKE
;
A
#
# COMPACT_ATOMS: atom_id res chain seq x y z
N MET A 1 -9.58 36.87 -29.04
CA MET A 1 -9.63 36.34 -27.65
C MET A 1 -9.51 34.83 -27.73
N PRO A 2 -8.37 34.20 -27.41
CA PRO A 2 -8.30 32.75 -27.43
C PRO A 2 -8.86 32.21 -26.11
N GLY A 3 -10.02 31.56 -26.18
CA GLY A 3 -10.60 30.80 -25.08
C GLY A 3 -9.75 29.57 -24.79
N SER A 4 -8.87 29.65 -23.80
CA SER A 4 -8.22 28.48 -23.22
C SER A 4 -9.04 28.00 -22.04
N HIS A 5 -10.13 27.28 -22.31
CA HIS A 5 -10.58 26.28 -21.36
C HIS A 5 -9.58 25.13 -21.44
N ASN A 6 -8.43 25.29 -20.78
CA ASN A 6 -7.49 24.21 -20.52
C ASN A 6 -8.27 23.13 -19.75
N LYS A 7 -8.83 22.15 -20.47
CA LYS A 7 -9.36 20.94 -19.85
C LYS A 7 -8.17 20.33 -19.13
N ALA A 8 -8.21 20.35 -17.80
CA ALA A 8 -7.22 19.70 -16.97
C ALA A 8 -7.04 18.26 -17.50
N GLN A 9 -5.80 17.89 -17.85
CA GLN A 9 -5.47 16.54 -18.29
C GLN A 9 -4.56 15.91 -17.26
N LEU A 10 -4.90 14.68 -16.88
CA LEU A 10 -4.05 13.88 -16.03
C LEU A 10 -3.03 13.14 -16.92
N PRO A 11 -1.72 13.23 -16.65
CA PRO A 11 -0.72 12.49 -17.41
C PRO A 11 -0.88 10.97 -17.23
N ALA A 12 -0.30 10.18 -18.13
CA ALA A 12 -0.47 8.72 -18.12
C ALA A 12 0.07 8.02 -16.86
N ASN A 13 1.14 8.56 -16.26
CA ASN A 13 1.72 8.07 -15.01
C ASN A 13 1.89 9.24 -14.02
N PRO A 14 0.80 9.70 -13.39
CA PRO A 14 0.84 10.90 -12.58
C PRO A 14 1.47 10.66 -11.21
N THR A 15 2.19 11.66 -10.72
CA THR A 15 2.62 11.79 -9.33
C THR A 15 1.42 12.12 -8.43
N LEU A 16 1.50 11.85 -7.12
CA LEU A 16 0.41 12.19 -6.20
C LEU A 16 0.09 13.70 -6.21
N LYS A 17 1.11 14.55 -6.38
CA LYS A 17 0.96 16.00 -6.51
C LYS A 17 0.08 16.37 -7.71
N GLU A 18 0.31 15.74 -8.87
CA GLU A 18 -0.47 15.99 -10.08
C GLU A 18 -1.91 15.48 -9.94
N ILE A 19 -2.11 14.31 -9.32
CA ILE A 19 -3.45 13.76 -9.04
C ILE A 19 -4.23 14.72 -8.14
N ASN A 20 -3.62 15.19 -7.04
CA ASN A 20 -4.24 16.13 -6.11
C ASN A 20 -4.56 17.47 -6.76
N TRP A 21 -3.65 17.97 -7.61
CA TRP A 21 -3.89 19.22 -8.34
C TRP A 21 -5.06 19.07 -9.32
N TYR A 22 -5.11 17.97 -10.05
CA TYR A 22 -6.23 17.65 -10.95
C TYR A 22 -7.56 17.54 -10.18
N LYS A 23 -7.59 16.84 -9.03
CA LYS A 23 -8.79 16.73 -8.17
C LYS A 23 -9.27 18.09 -7.68
N LYS A 24 -8.36 19.00 -7.31
CA LYS A 24 -8.72 20.37 -6.92
C LYS A 24 -9.35 21.13 -8.08
N GLN A 25 -8.81 21.03 -9.29
CA GLN A 25 -9.34 21.77 -10.44
C GLN A 25 -10.79 21.39 -10.77
N ILE A 26 -11.12 20.09 -10.68
CA ILE A 26 -12.49 19.63 -10.94
C ILE A 26 -13.46 19.91 -9.78
N ASN A 27 -12.94 20.20 -8.58
CA ASN A 27 -13.72 20.52 -7.37
C ASN A 27 -13.53 21.97 -6.90
N TRP A 28 -13.40 22.90 -7.84
CA TRP A 28 -13.38 24.35 -7.59
C TRP A 28 -12.32 24.81 -6.58
N GLY A 29 -11.17 24.13 -6.56
CA GLY A 29 -10.01 24.46 -5.73
C GLY A 29 -9.88 23.63 -4.46
N GLU A 30 -10.87 22.83 -4.09
CA GLU A 30 -10.89 22.08 -2.84
C GLU A 30 -10.68 20.57 -3.03
N LEU A 31 -10.14 19.91 -2.01
CA LEU A 31 -10.11 18.46 -1.94
C LEU A 31 -11.25 17.97 -1.05
N PRO A 32 -12.16 17.12 -1.55
CA PRO A 32 -13.19 16.52 -0.72
C PRO A 32 -12.56 15.81 0.50
N PRO A 33 -13.15 15.92 1.70
CA PRO A 33 -12.54 15.39 2.92
C PRO A 33 -12.17 13.90 2.84
N PHE A 34 -13.04 13.08 2.25
CA PHE A 34 -12.80 11.65 2.11
C PHE A 34 -11.61 11.33 1.18
N TYR A 35 -11.54 12.02 0.04
CA TYR A 35 -10.39 11.94 -0.87
C TYR A 35 -9.11 12.38 -0.17
N HIS A 36 -9.14 13.51 0.54
CA HIS A 36 -7.98 14.08 1.20
C HIS A 36 -7.41 13.12 2.25
N MET A 37 -8.26 12.51 3.07
CA MET A 37 -7.83 11.52 4.07
C MET A 37 -7.09 10.33 3.44
N VAL A 38 -7.61 9.77 2.33
CA VAL A 38 -6.95 8.66 1.64
C VAL A 38 -5.63 9.13 1.03
N ALA A 39 -5.65 10.26 0.32
CA ALA A 39 -4.47 10.84 -0.33
C ALA A 39 -3.34 11.16 0.66
N SER A 40 -3.67 11.70 1.85
CA SER A 40 -2.70 11.95 2.92
C SER A 40 -2.01 10.67 3.38
N SER A 41 -2.77 9.61 3.65
CA SER A 41 -2.19 8.31 4.10
C SER A 41 -1.30 7.65 3.03
N VAL A 42 -1.64 7.83 1.75
CA VAL A 42 -0.80 7.37 0.63
C VAL A 42 0.49 8.20 0.56
N SER A 43 0.40 9.52 0.72
CA SER A 43 1.56 10.42 0.73
C SER A 43 2.54 10.09 1.87
N GLU A 44 2.03 9.85 3.07
CA GLU A 44 2.84 9.49 4.25
C GLU A 44 3.63 8.21 4.01
N SER A 45 2.97 7.22 3.41
CA SER A 45 3.59 5.94 3.06
C SER A 45 4.58 6.07 1.91
N GLU A 46 4.33 6.92 0.91
CA GLU A 46 5.27 7.18 -0.20
C GLU A 46 6.60 7.72 0.34
N GLY A 47 6.54 8.63 1.30
CA GLY A 47 7.69 9.26 1.92
C GLY A 47 8.40 8.44 3.01
N ILE A 48 7.93 7.23 3.34
CA ILE A 48 8.47 6.44 4.46
C ILE A 48 9.95 6.07 4.30
N LEU A 49 10.43 5.98 3.05
CA LEU A 49 11.81 5.68 2.71
C LEU A 49 12.68 6.95 2.65
N ASP A 50 12.09 8.09 2.29
CA ASP A 50 12.80 9.33 1.98
C ASP A 50 12.87 10.28 3.18
N HIS A 51 11.87 10.26 4.07
CA HIS A 51 11.83 11.14 5.24
C HIS A 51 12.64 10.55 6.38
N GLY A 52 13.44 11.38 7.07
CA GLY A 52 14.36 10.97 8.15
C GLY A 52 13.72 10.39 9.41
N PHE A 53 12.39 10.31 9.51
CA PHE A 53 11.68 9.79 10.67
C PHE A 53 11.83 8.28 10.85
N ASP A 54 11.83 7.83 12.10
CA ASP A 54 11.82 6.42 12.47
C ASP A 54 10.47 5.78 12.11
N ASN A 55 10.50 4.55 11.58
CA ASN A 55 9.32 3.82 11.15
C ASN A 55 9.58 2.31 11.10
N ALA A 56 8.51 1.51 11.01
CA ALA A 56 8.59 0.06 11.03
C ALA A 56 9.53 -0.51 9.94
N VAL A 57 9.47 0.02 8.71
CA VAL A 57 10.34 -0.42 7.60
C VAL A 57 11.81 -0.22 7.95
N LYS A 58 12.19 0.96 8.46
CA LYS A 58 13.57 1.26 8.89
C LYS A 58 14.03 0.37 10.04
N ARG A 59 13.15 0.06 11.00
CA ARG A 59 13.46 -0.85 12.11
C ARG A 59 13.71 -2.29 11.64
N LEU A 60 13.06 -2.74 10.57
CA LEU A 60 13.33 -4.06 10.00
C LEU A 60 14.71 -4.14 9.35
N ILE A 61 15.10 -3.10 8.61
CA ILE A 61 16.37 -3.09 7.87
C ILE A 61 17.56 -2.64 8.71
N ASP A 62 17.36 -2.29 9.98
CA ASP A 62 18.42 -1.85 10.88
C ASP A 62 19.27 -3.04 11.36
N PRO A 63 20.53 -3.17 10.89
CA PRO A 63 21.38 -4.30 11.26
C PRO A 63 21.71 -4.34 12.75
N ARG A 64 21.56 -3.22 13.47
CA ARG A 64 21.78 -3.16 14.92
C ARG A 64 20.79 -4.04 15.68
N ASN A 65 19.61 -4.28 15.11
CA ASN A 65 18.59 -5.17 15.67
C ASN A 65 18.67 -6.61 15.12
N TRP A 66 19.65 -6.93 14.26
CA TRP A 66 19.78 -8.28 13.70
C TRP A 66 20.59 -9.20 14.61
N ASN A 67 20.17 -10.46 14.71
CA ASN A 67 20.89 -11.47 15.48
C ASN A 67 22.08 -12.00 14.67
N LEU A 68 23.26 -11.45 14.94
CA LEU A 68 24.48 -11.74 14.19
C LEU A 68 24.88 -13.22 14.27
N ASP A 69 24.71 -13.85 15.44
CA ASP A 69 25.11 -15.25 15.63
C ASP A 69 24.33 -16.21 14.70
N LEU A 70 23.04 -15.92 14.46
CA LEU A 70 22.21 -16.71 13.55
C LEU A 70 22.44 -16.36 12.08
N LEU A 71 22.80 -15.12 11.79
CA LEU A 71 22.89 -14.58 10.44
C LEU A 71 24.32 -14.62 9.87
N GLY A 72 25.26 -15.25 10.58
CA GLY A 72 26.68 -15.27 10.20
C GLY A 72 27.28 -13.87 10.18
N GLY A 73 26.84 -13.01 11.08
CA GLY A 73 27.24 -11.62 11.16
C GLY A 73 28.41 -11.36 12.09
N HIS A 74 29.18 -10.32 11.79
CA HIS A 74 30.23 -9.82 12.66
C HIS A 74 30.33 -8.30 12.56
N VAL A 75 31.02 -7.69 13.53
CA VAL A 75 31.32 -6.26 13.53
C VAL A 75 32.77 -6.09 13.06
N THR A 76 32.99 -5.28 12.04
CA THR A 76 34.32 -4.98 11.52
C THR A 76 35.09 -4.06 12.47
N GLU A 77 36.40 -3.90 12.26
CA GLU A 77 37.23 -2.98 13.04
C GLU A 77 36.76 -1.51 12.97
N MET A 78 36.02 -1.15 11.91
CA MET A 78 35.43 0.19 11.75
C MET A 78 34.04 0.33 12.39
N GLY A 79 33.54 -0.71 13.07
CA GLY A 79 32.22 -0.71 13.72
C GLY A 79 31.06 -0.99 12.78
N GLU A 80 31.32 -1.40 11.53
CA GLU A 80 30.26 -1.74 10.56
C GLU A 80 29.75 -3.15 10.82
N ILE A 81 28.43 -3.33 10.72
CA ILE A 81 27.78 -4.64 10.87
C ILE A 81 27.68 -5.27 9.48
N VAL A 82 28.35 -6.41 9.31
CA VAL A 82 28.27 -7.22 8.09
C VAL A 82 27.60 -8.54 8.43
N CYS A 83 26.60 -8.95 7.64
CA CYS A 83 25.91 -10.23 7.80
C CYS A 83 25.97 -11.01 6.49
N GLU A 84 26.30 -12.30 6.56
CA GLU A 84 26.25 -13.20 5.41
C GLU A 84 24.79 -13.43 4.95
N GLN A 85 23.88 -13.52 5.90
CA GLN A 85 22.46 -13.74 5.66
C GLN A 85 21.61 -12.54 6.12
N LYS A 86 20.56 -12.25 5.36
CA LYS A 86 19.54 -11.27 5.72
C LYS A 86 18.44 -11.96 6.52
N PRO A 87 17.85 -11.29 7.53
CA PRO A 87 16.77 -11.87 8.31
C PRO A 87 15.54 -12.15 7.45
N ARG A 88 14.88 -13.26 7.77
CA ARG A 88 13.68 -13.79 7.16
C ARG A 88 12.45 -13.09 7.70
N ILE A 89 11.62 -12.67 6.76
CA ILE A 89 10.32 -12.07 7.04
C ILE A 89 9.25 -12.64 6.11
N ALA A 90 8.02 -12.73 6.61
CA ALA A 90 6.82 -12.89 5.82
C ALA A 90 6.11 -11.55 5.71
N LEU A 91 5.61 -11.24 4.52
CA LEU A 91 4.80 -10.06 4.25
C LEU A 91 3.36 -10.48 3.99
N HIS A 92 2.41 -9.77 4.60
CA HIS A 92 0.99 -10.02 4.44
C HIS A 92 0.27 -8.73 4.06
N GLN A 93 -0.50 -8.78 2.97
CA GLN A 93 -1.35 -7.68 2.51
C GLN A 93 -2.79 -7.91 2.95
N SER A 94 -3.38 -6.95 3.66
CA SER A 94 -4.71 -7.11 4.22
C SER A 94 -5.58 -5.87 4.05
N PHE A 95 -6.86 -6.10 3.79
CA PHE A 95 -7.89 -5.07 3.94
C PHE A 95 -8.59 -5.26 5.28
N THR A 96 -8.45 -4.26 6.15
CA THR A 96 -9.10 -4.19 7.47
C THR A 96 -10.22 -3.13 7.45
N ASP A 97 -10.94 -3.03 8.56
CA ASP A 97 -11.89 -1.95 8.83
C ASP A 97 -11.26 -0.54 8.74
N ARG A 98 -9.94 -0.45 8.96
CA ARG A 98 -9.17 0.80 8.90
C ARG A 98 -8.70 1.15 7.50
N GLY A 99 -8.54 0.21 6.59
CA GLY A 99 -7.97 0.46 5.27
C GLY A 99 -7.21 -0.71 4.69
N PHE A 100 -6.30 -0.43 3.76
CA PHE A 100 -5.29 -1.39 3.32
C PHE A 100 -4.08 -1.32 4.25
N GLU A 101 -3.52 -2.47 4.62
CA GLU A 101 -2.33 -2.58 5.45
C GLU A 101 -1.33 -3.59 4.88
N LEU A 102 -0.05 -3.29 5.04
CA LEU A 102 1.05 -4.24 4.80
C LEU A 102 1.69 -4.59 6.13
N TRP A 103 1.70 -5.88 6.46
CA TRP A 103 2.28 -6.39 7.71
C TRP A 103 3.56 -7.18 7.45
N ALA A 104 4.49 -7.12 8.40
CA ALA A 104 5.63 -8.01 8.49
C ALA A 104 5.51 -8.97 9.68
N TYR A 105 5.99 -10.20 9.48
CA TYR A 105 6.16 -11.20 10.52
C TYR A 105 7.56 -11.79 10.45
N PRO A 106 8.36 -11.73 11.52
CA PRO A 106 9.67 -12.38 11.54
C PRO A 106 9.50 -13.88 11.72
N TYR A 107 10.56 -14.61 11.39
CA TYR A 107 10.67 -16.02 11.69
C TYR A 107 11.45 -16.26 12.99
N ALA A 108 10.97 -17.22 13.77
CA ALA A 108 11.75 -17.90 14.80
C ALA A 108 11.79 -19.39 14.43
N LYS A 109 12.98 -19.90 14.05
CA LYS A 109 13.14 -21.15 13.30
C LYS A 109 12.28 -21.13 12.02
N ASP A 110 11.22 -21.92 11.95
CA ASP A 110 10.38 -22.10 10.77
C ASP A 110 8.93 -21.63 11.00
N VAL A 111 8.70 -20.88 12.08
CA VAL A 111 7.38 -20.38 12.45
C VAL A 111 7.39 -18.85 12.49
N THR A 112 6.32 -18.24 11.99
CA THR A 112 6.10 -16.79 12.06
C THR A 112 5.65 -16.38 13.45
N VAL A 113 6.07 -15.18 13.88
CA VAL A 113 5.80 -14.68 15.24
C VAL A 113 4.99 -13.39 15.19
N ASP A 114 3.95 -13.30 16.02
CA ASP A 114 3.10 -12.11 16.16
C ASP A 114 2.92 -11.69 17.64
N GLN A 115 3.97 -11.85 18.44
CA GLN A 115 4.00 -11.45 19.84
C GLN A 115 5.34 -10.80 20.15
N PHE A 116 5.39 -9.99 21.20
CA PHE A 116 6.66 -9.41 21.64
C PHE A 116 7.66 -10.52 21.99
N ILE A 117 8.85 -10.45 21.40
CA ILE A 117 9.97 -11.37 21.70
C ILE A 117 11.25 -10.56 21.80
N LYS A 118 12.07 -10.89 22.80
CA LYS A 118 13.39 -10.32 23.02
C LYS A 118 14.37 -11.42 23.43
N ASP A 119 15.61 -11.30 22.98
CA ASP A 119 16.74 -12.18 23.35
C ASP A 119 16.47 -13.69 23.10
N ASN A 120 15.69 -13.99 22.06
CA ASN A 120 15.41 -15.37 21.67
C ASN A 120 16.50 -15.88 20.72
N ARG A 121 17.23 -16.91 21.15
CA ARG A 121 18.31 -17.55 20.38
C ARG A 121 17.90 -18.15 19.03
N PHE A 122 16.61 -18.25 18.74
CA PHE A 122 16.09 -18.79 17.48
C PHE A 122 15.48 -17.73 16.57
N MET A 123 15.49 -16.47 16.99
CA MET A 123 14.95 -15.35 16.24
C MET A 123 16.09 -14.54 15.61
N GLU A 124 15.92 -14.20 14.34
CA GLU A 124 16.91 -13.48 13.54
C GLU A 124 16.95 -11.97 13.82
N PHE A 125 16.02 -11.49 14.65
CA PHE A 125 16.00 -10.17 15.26
C PHE A 125 16.30 -10.28 16.76
N LYS A 126 17.06 -9.33 17.31
CA LYS A 126 17.34 -9.24 18.76
C LYS A 126 16.05 -8.95 19.54
N VAL A 127 15.24 -8.04 19.01
CA VAL A 127 13.92 -7.68 19.53
C VAL A 127 12.91 -7.62 18.39
N TRP A 128 11.75 -8.22 18.62
CA TRP A 128 10.55 -8.05 17.82
C TRP A 128 9.44 -7.47 18.69
N ASP A 129 8.93 -6.30 18.29
CA ASP A 129 7.75 -5.70 18.89
C ASP A 129 6.68 -5.47 17.80
N PRO A 130 5.60 -6.27 17.79
CA PRO A 130 4.53 -6.12 16.81
C PRO A 130 3.91 -4.72 16.80
N HIS A 131 3.88 -4.00 17.93
CA HIS A 131 3.29 -2.67 17.97
C HIS A 131 4.05 -1.67 17.09
N SER A 132 5.37 -1.82 17.02
CA SER A 132 6.27 -0.86 16.41
C SER A 132 6.91 -1.35 15.10
N MET A 133 6.85 -2.66 14.81
CA MET A 133 7.52 -3.28 13.67
C MET A 133 6.59 -4.05 12.71
N LYS A 134 5.37 -4.44 13.14
CA LYS A 134 4.46 -5.24 12.31
C LYS A 134 3.86 -4.43 11.17
N ASN A 135 3.21 -3.30 11.49
CA ASN A 135 2.47 -2.52 10.49
C ASN A 135 3.43 -1.59 9.74
N LEU A 136 3.72 -1.93 8.49
CA LEU A 136 4.70 -1.23 7.66
C LEU A 136 4.09 0.02 7.04
N ILE A 137 2.89 -0.11 6.49
CA ILE A 137 2.10 0.98 5.92
C ILE A 137 0.62 0.73 6.11
N ARG A 138 -0.15 1.83 6.13
CA ARG A 138 -1.61 1.83 6.08
C ARG A 138 -2.09 2.89 5.10
N PHE A 139 -3.00 2.51 4.20
CA PHE A 139 -3.81 3.45 3.43
C PHE A 139 -5.22 3.52 4.00
N ASN A 140 -5.54 4.64 4.64
CA ASN A 140 -6.77 4.82 5.40
C ASN A 140 -8.01 4.70 4.52
N GLN A 141 -8.96 3.88 4.96
CA GLN A 141 -10.27 3.64 4.35
C GLN A 141 -10.21 3.29 2.84
N LEU A 142 -9.10 2.75 2.34
CA LEU A 142 -8.92 2.49 0.92
C LEU A 142 -9.99 1.53 0.34
N HIS A 143 -10.45 0.54 1.11
CA HIS A 143 -11.54 -0.35 0.69
C HIS A 143 -12.84 0.42 0.41
N LYS A 144 -13.24 1.34 1.30
CA LYS A 144 -14.42 2.21 1.09
C LYS A 144 -14.19 3.18 -0.06
N PHE A 145 -12.97 3.67 -0.22
CA PHE A 145 -12.64 4.60 -1.30
C PHE A 145 -12.74 3.92 -2.68
N ILE A 146 -12.29 2.67 -2.78
CA ILE A 146 -12.47 1.85 -3.99
C ILE A 146 -13.96 1.59 -4.24
N GLY A 147 -14.75 1.26 -3.23
CA GLY A 147 -16.21 1.11 -3.37
C GLY A 147 -16.88 2.40 -3.88
N PHE A 148 -16.57 3.52 -3.24
CA PHE A 148 -17.05 4.85 -3.66
C PHE A 148 -16.67 5.18 -5.11
N TYR A 149 -15.46 4.78 -5.54
CA TYR A 149 -15.02 4.99 -6.91
C TYR A 149 -15.93 4.29 -7.94
N PHE A 150 -16.37 3.06 -7.67
CA PHE A 150 -17.27 2.34 -8.57
C PHE A 150 -18.69 2.92 -8.60
N GLU A 151 -19.16 3.50 -7.49
CA GLU A 151 -20.47 4.16 -7.47
C GLU A 151 -20.49 5.48 -8.24
N ARG A 152 -19.49 6.34 -8.03
CA ARG A 152 -19.53 7.74 -8.49
C ARG A 152 -18.17 8.42 -8.62
N GLY A 153 -17.08 7.65 -8.70
CA GLY A 153 -15.74 8.19 -8.73
C GLY A 153 -15.37 8.87 -10.05
N ASP A 154 -14.34 9.70 -9.99
CA ASP A 154 -13.77 10.36 -11.16
C ASP A 154 -12.37 9.83 -11.54
N LYS A 155 -11.75 10.44 -12.55
CA LYS A 155 -10.43 10.05 -13.05
C LYS A 155 -9.32 10.22 -12.00
N ALA A 156 -9.43 11.20 -11.11
CA ALA A 156 -8.47 11.41 -10.04
C ALA A 156 -8.56 10.31 -9.00
N ASP A 157 -9.78 9.88 -8.67
CA ASP A 157 -10.03 8.80 -7.71
C ASP A 157 -9.40 7.48 -8.20
N LYS A 158 -9.62 7.14 -9.48
CA LYS A 158 -8.95 5.99 -10.11
C LYS A 158 -7.43 6.11 -10.04
N ALA A 159 -6.90 7.28 -10.37
CA ALA A 159 -5.47 7.51 -10.37
C ALA A 159 -4.87 7.40 -8.97
N LEU A 160 -5.57 7.88 -7.93
CA LEU A 160 -5.16 7.71 -6.54
C LEU A 160 -5.10 6.23 -6.14
N ILE A 161 -6.08 5.42 -6.52
CA ILE A 161 -6.08 3.96 -6.27
C ILE A 161 -4.88 3.30 -6.94
N LEU A 162 -4.63 3.63 -8.21
CA LEU A 162 -3.47 3.12 -8.95
C LEU A 162 -2.14 3.57 -8.34
N HIS A 163 -2.07 4.82 -7.87
CA HIS A 163 -0.88 5.34 -7.20
C HIS A 163 -0.63 4.65 -5.86
N ALA A 164 -1.67 4.41 -5.05
CA ALA A 164 -1.58 3.63 -3.82
C ALA A 164 -1.02 2.23 -4.06
N HIS A 165 -1.48 1.54 -5.13
CA HIS A 165 -0.93 0.25 -5.54
C HIS A 165 0.57 0.32 -5.87
N LYS A 166 1.00 1.37 -6.59
CA LYS A 166 2.42 1.58 -6.92
C LYS A 166 3.27 1.82 -5.68
N VAL A 167 2.78 2.62 -4.72
CA VAL A 167 3.48 2.88 -3.45
C VAL A 167 3.67 1.59 -2.66
N ALA A 168 2.61 0.79 -2.48
CA ALA A 168 2.72 -0.51 -1.81
C ALA A 168 3.73 -1.43 -2.52
N HIS A 169 3.68 -1.50 -3.84
CA HIS A 169 4.61 -2.31 -4.63
C HIS A 169 6.06 -1.84 -4.45
N LYS A 170 6.33 -0.53 -4.50
CA LYS A 170 7.67 0.06 -4.30
C LYS A 170 8.26 -0.38 -2.95
N ILE A 171 7.46 -0.37 -1.89
CA ILE A 171 7.89 -0.77 -0.54
C ILE A 171 8.15 -2.28 -0.46
N ILE A 172 7.26 -3.11 -1.04
CA ILE A 172 7.45 -4.56 -1.09
C ILE A 172 8.75 -4.90 -1.84
N THR A 173 8.97 -4.31 -3.01
CA THR A 173 10.20 -4.54 -3.80
C THR A 173 11.44 -4.07 -3.06
N PHE A 174 11.37 -2.95 -2.34
CA PHE A 174 12.45 -2.49 -1.48
C PHE A 174 12.77 -3.51 -0.39
N LEU A 175 11.77 -4.01 0.34
CA LEU A 175 11.95 -5.01 1.39
C LEU A 175 12.48 -6.34 0.84
N GLN A 176 12.04 -6.78 -0.34
CA GLN A 176 12.57 -7.96 -1.03
C GLN A 176 14.04 -7.83 -1.40
N ARG A 177 14.53 -6.60 -1.60
CA ARG A 177 15.95 -6.33 -1.84
C ARG A 177 16.76 -6.29 -0.54
N GLU A 178 16.23 -5.65 0.50
CA GLU A 178 16.96 -5.42 1.76
C GLU A 178 16.90 -6.60 2.74
N LEU A 179 15.89 -7.46 2.64
CA LEU A 179 15.61 -8.56 3.56
C LEU A 179 15.37 -9.88 2.81
N ASN A 180 15.36 -11.00 3.53
CA ASN A 180 14.96 -12.28 2.97
C ASN A 180 13.44 -12.46 3.11
N VAL A 181 12.67 -12.02 2.10
CA VAL A 181 11.21 -12.19 2.09
C VAL A 181 10.86 -13.61 1.68
N VAL A 182 10.55 -14.47 2.66
CA VAL A 182 10.27 -15.89 2.46
C VAL A 182 8.85 -16.13 1.93
N LYS A 183 7.91 -15.26 2.34
CA LYS A 183 6.49 -15.38 1.98
C LYS A 183 5.91 -14.00 1.72
N LEU A 184 5.10 -13.89 0.67
CA LEU A 184 4.25 -12.73 0.38
C LEU A 184 2.84 -13.26 0.06
N ASP A 185 1.86 -12.93 0.89
CA ASP A 185 0.48 -13.39 0.72
C ASP A 185 -0.56 -12.30 1.06
N GLY A 186 -1.83 -12.70 1.05
CA GLY A 186 -2.96 -11.82 1.31
C GLY A 186 -3.59 -11.22 0.05
N VAL A 187 -4.42 -10.20 0.22
CA VAL A 187 -5.20 -9.58 -0.86
C VAL A 187 -4.53 -8.27 -1.28
N THR A 188 -4.08 -8.20 -2.53
CA THR A 188 -3.48 -6.96 -3.04
C THR A 188 -4.54 -5.91 -3.36
N ILE A 189 -4.14 -4.65 -3.46
CA ILE A 189 -5.03 -3.55 -3.92
C ILE A 189 -5.61 -3.87 -5.30
N LYS A 190 -4.81 -4.50 -6.17
CA LYS A 190 -5.26 -4.91 -7.50
C LYS A 190 -6.33 -6.00 -7.42
N ASP A 191 -6.13 -7.01 -6.59
CA ASP A 191 -7.09 -8.11 -6.43
C ASP A 191 -8.44 -7.59 -5.90
N PHE A 192 -8.40 -6.72 -4.89
CA PHE A 192 -9.61 -6.11 -4.34
C PHE A 192 -10.30 -5.19 -5.34
N TYR A 193 -9.54 -4.37 -6.08
CA TYR A 193 -10.10 -3.54 -7.15
C TYR A 193 -10.81 -4.39 -8.21
N GLN A 194 -10.19 -5.49 -8.65
CA GLN A 194 -10.76 -6.40 -9.65
C GLN A 194 -12.00 -7.14 -9.13
N LEU A 195 -12.05 -7.44 -7.82
CA LEU A 195 -13.24 -7.99 -7.17
C LEU A 195 -14.41 -7.00 -7.26
N CYS A 196 -14.20 -5.75 -6.84
CA CYS A 196 -15.23 -4.70 -6.91
C CYS A 196 -15.65 -4.38 -8.35
N GLU A 197 -14.71 -4.43 -9.31
CA GLU A 197 -15.02 -4.21 -10.73
C GLU A 197 -15.96 -5.28 -11.28
N LYS A 198 -15.75 -6.55 -10.92
CA LYS A 198 -16.63 -7.65 -11.33
C LYS A 198 -18.02 -7.52 -10.72
N ASP A 199 -18.10 -7.16 -9.44
CA ASP A 199 -19.36 -6.99 -8.72
C ASP A 199 -20.19 -5.81 -9.26
N SER A 200 -19.53 -4.66 -9.48
CA SER A 200 -20.14 -3.49 -10.10
C SER A 200 -20.70 -3.77 -11.49
N ARG A 201 -19.98 -4.57 -12.31
CA ARG A 201 -20.47 -4.99 -13.63
C ARG A 201 -21.64 -5.97 -13.54
N ALA A 202 -21.62 -6.91 -12.59
CA ALA A 202 -22.75 -7.82 -12.40
C ALA A 202 -24.04 -7.04 -12.05
N CYS A 203 -23.94 -6.05 -11.16
CA CYS A 203 -25.07 -5.17 -10.84
C CYS A 203 -25.51 -4.31 -12.05
N SER A 204 -24.58 -3.79 -12.86
CA SER A 204 -24.95 -3.05 -14.07
C SER A 204 -25.60 -3.95 -15.11
N ASP A 205 -25.12 -5.18 -15.27
CA ASP A 205 -25.66 -6.16 -16.21
C ASP A 205 -27.09 -6.56 -15.79
N GLU A 206 -27.38 -6.73 -14.50
CA GLU A 206 -28.75 -6.95 -14.01
C GLU A 206 -29.67 -5.77 -14.29
N ILE A 207 -29.19 -4.54 -14.11
CA ILE A 207 -29.95 -3.31 -14.42
C ILE A 207 -30.18 -3.20 -15.93
N ASP A 208 -29.18 -3.50 -16.75
CA ASP A 208 -29.28 -3.44 -18.21
C ASP A 208 -30.19 -4.55 -18.75
N ILE A 209 -30.15 -5.76 -18.17
CA ILE A 209 -31.10 -6.84 -18.44
C ILE A 209 -32.52 -6.41 -18.03
N ALA A 210 -32.70 -5.78 -16.88
CA ALA A 210 -33.99 -5.27 -16.44
C ALA A 210 -34.52 -4.18 -17.41
N LYS A 211 -33.67 -3.25 -17.87
CA LYS A 211 -34.04 -2.24 -18.88
C LYS A 211 -34.39 -2.86 -20.23
N VAL A 212 -33.67 -3.88 -20.67
CA VAL A 212 -34.00 -4.65 -21.88
C VAL A 212 -35.32 -5.40 -21.71
N MET A 213 -35.58 -6.00 -20.55
CA MET A 213 -36.86 -6.65 -20.23
C MET A 213 -38.03 -5.67 -20.17
N LEU A 214 -37.77 -4.42 -19.80
CA LEU A 214 -38.75 -3.31 -19.79
C LEU A 214 -38.89 -2.63 -21.17
N GLY A 215 -38.15 -3.06 -22.19
CA GLY A 215 -38.25 -2.56 -23.56
C GLY A 215 -37.56 -1.21 -23.81
N GLU A 216 -36.70 -0.75 -22.90
CA GLU A 216 -35.95 0.50 -23.07
C GLU A 216 -34.72 0.27 -23.97
N GLN A 217 -34.55 1.11 -25.00
CA GLN A 217 -33.37 1.04 -25.89
C GLN A 217 -32.11 1.53 -25.17
N ILE A 218 -31.13 0.65 -25.02
CA ILE A 218 -29.79 1.02 -24.53
C ILE A 218 -29.05 1.77 -25.65
N ASN A 219 -29.05 3.10 -25.60
CA ASN A 219 -28.18 3.91 -26.45
C ASN A 219 -26.75 3.81 -25.95
N LYS A 220 -25.90 3.07 -26.68
CA LYS A 220 -24.44 3.09 -26.50
C LYS A 220 -23.87 4.28 -27.28
N GLU A 221 -23.39 5.30 -26.55
CA GLU A 221 -22.38 6.26 -27.06
C GLU A 221 -20.98 5.80 -26.66
#